data_AF-A0A1G3HBI1-F1
#
_entry.id   AF-A0A1G3HBI1-F1
#
_cell.length_a   1.000
_cell.length_b   1.000
_cell.length_c   1.000
_cell.angle_alpha   90.00
_cell.angle_beta   90.00
_cell.angle_gamma   90.00
#
_symmetry.space_group_name_H-M   'P 1'
#
loop_
_entity.id
_entity.type
_entity.pdbx_description
1 polymer ?
#
loop_
_entity_poly.entity_id
_entity_poly.type
_entity_poly.pdbx_seq_one_letter_code
_entity_poly.pdbx_strand_id
1 'polypeptide(L)' 'MKFSIIIPFKAVNAYVRETVSYVLKLNNADWELILVPNENMTSEWQDSRIWQRVSGAVFLSRLFGGDEYVQQTLCL' A
#
# COMPACT_ATOMS: atom_id res chain seq x y z
N MET A 1 14.64 15.13 -4.61
CA MET A 1 14.26 14.80 -3.23
C MET A 1 13.24 13.69 -3.29
N LYS A 2 13.47 12.58 -2.56
CA LYS A 2 12.55 11.43 -2.54
C LYS A 2 11.61 11.56 -1.35
N PHE A 3 10.31 11.31 -1.55
CA PHE A 3 9.32 11.33 -0.48
C PHE A 3 8.32 10.19 -0.60
N SER A 4 7.65 9.88 0.51
CA SER A 4 6.68 8.78 0.58
C SER A 4 5.28 9.33 0.84
N ILE A 5 4.29 8.79 0.13
CA ILE A 5 2.87 9.11 0.28
C ILE A 5 2.20 7.89 0.89
N ILE A 6 1.60 8.05 2.06
CA ILE A 6 0.91 6.95 2.77
C ILE A 6 -0.58 7.25 2.75
N ILE A 7 -1.38 6.34 2.21
CA ILE A 7 -2.84 6.48 2.14
C ILE A 7 -3.47 5.34 2.95
N PRO A 8 -3.95 5.61 4.17
CA PRO A 8 -4.80 4.68 4.90
C PRO A 8 -6.23 4.74 4.36
N PHE A 9 -6.86 3.58 4.16
CA PHE A 9 -8.26 3.50 3.75
C PHE A 9 -8.90 2.20 4.23
N LYS A 10 -10.24 2.17 4.30
CA LYS A 10 -10.96 0.97 4.78
C LYS A 10 -10.95 -0.15 3.75
N ALA A 11 -11.44 0.15 2.55
CA ALA A 11 -11.53 -0.75 1.40
C ALA A 11 -11.35 0.07 0.11
N VAL A 12 -10.96 -0.57 -1.00
CA VAL A 12 -10.81 0.13 -2.27
C VAL A 12 -12.14 0.71 -2.70
N ASN A 13 -12.12 2.00 -2.98
CA ASN A 13 -13.26 2.72 -3.51
C ASN A 13 -12.82 3.60 -4.70
N ALA A 14 -13.80 4.26 -5.34
CA ALA A 14 -13.54 5.15 -6.47
C ALA A 14 -12.53 6.27 -6.12
N TYR A 15 -12.56 6.79 -4.89
CA TYR A 15 -11.64 7.84 -4.45
C TYR A 15 -10.19 7.37 -4.38
N VAL A 16 -9.94 6.14 -3.90
CA VAL A 16 -8.58 5.57 -3.87
C VAL A 16 -8.06 5.44 -5.30
N ARG A 17 -8.88 4.92 -6.23
CA ARG A 17 -8.50 4.77 -7.64
C ARG A 17 -8.20 6.11 -8.31
N GLU A 18 -9.01 7.11 -8.03
CA GLU A 18 -8.80 8.47 -8.51
C GLU A 18 -7.50 9.07 -7.95
N THR A 19 -7.28 8.90 -6.65
CA THR A 19 -6.08 9.42 -5.97
C THR A 19 -4.80 8.77 -6.52
N VAL A 20 -4.78 7.45 -6.68
CA VAL A 20 -3.66 6.73 -7.29
C VAL A 20 -3.42 7.23 -8.72
N SER A 21 -4.49 7.49 -9.48
CA SER A 21 -4.38 8.02 -10.84
C SER A 21 -3.75 9.42 -10.88
N TYR A 22 -4.00 10.28 -9.89
CA TYR A 22 -3.32 11.57 -9.77
C TYR A 22 -1.86 11.42 -9.38
N VAL A 23 -1.54 10.53 -8.43
CA VAL A 23 -0.16 10.27 -7.99
C VAL A 23 0.69 9.73 -9.15
N LEU A 24 0.12 8.85 -9.98
CA LEU A 24 0.80 8.32 -11.17
C LEU A 24 1.16 9.39 -12.22
N LYS A 25 0.42 10.51 -12.27
CA LYS A 25 0.67 11.62 -13.20
C LYS A 25 1.79 12.57 -12.74
N LEU A 26 2.38 12.34 -11.55
CA LEU A 26 3.50 13.14 -11.07
C LEU A 26 4.77 12.82 -11.89
N ASN A 27 5.06 13.64 -12.90
CA ASN A 27 6.14 13.43 -13.86
C ASN A 27 7.56 13.84 -13.38
N ASN A 28 7.70 14.48 -12.21
CA ASN A 28 8.96 15.12 -11.80
C ASN A 28 9.41 14.81 -10.36
N ALA A 29 8.85 13.76 -9.73
CA ALA A 29 9.17 13.41 -8.35
C ALA A 29 9.54 11.93 -8.22
N ASP A 30 10.66 11.65 -7.55
CA ASP A 30 10.95 10.34 -6.98
C ASP A 30 10.00 10.13 -5.79
N TRP A 31 8.85 9.51 -6.04
CA TRP A 31 7.84 9.24 -5.01
C TRP A 31 7.63 7.74 -4.83
N GLU A 32 7.21 7.37 -3.62
CA GLU A 32 6.77 6.04 -3.26
C GLU A 32 5.35 6.12 -2.68
N LEU A 33 4.45 5.23 -3.11
CA LEU A 33 3.06 5.21 -2.63
C LEU A 33 2.82 3.95 -1.81
N ILE A 34 2.42 4.12 -0.56
CA ILE A 34 2.12 3.03 0.37
C ILE A 34 0.62 3.06 0.67
N LEU A 35 -0.07 2.05 0.14
CA LEU A 35 -1.50 1.83 0.33
C LEU A 35 -1.72 0.92 1.54
N VAL A 36 -2.46 1.42 2.53
CA VAL A 36 -2.73 0.71 3.78
C VAL A 36 -4.25 0.45 3.91
N PRO A 37 -4.77 -0.63 3.31
CA PRO A 37 -6.16 -1.02 3.45
C PRO A 37 -6.41 -1.72 4.80
N ASN A 38 -7.56 -1.47 5.43
CA ASN A 38 -7.99 -2.24 6.61
C ASN A 38 -8.44 -3.66 6.27
N GLU A 39 -9.05 -3.82 5.10
CA GLU A 39 -9.53 -5.12 4.61
C GLU A 39 -8.54 -5.70 3.58
N ASN A 40 -8.57 -7.02 3.39
CA ASN A 40 -7.75 -7.66 2.36
C ASN A 40 -8.15 -7.12 0.98
N MET A 41 -7.13 -6.73 0.21
CA MET A 41 -7.28 -6.12 -1.09
C MET A 41 -6.47 -6.90 -2.12
N THR A 42 -7.05 -7.11 -3.30
CA THR A 42 -6.32 -7.62 -4.47
C THR A 42 -5.52 -6.49 -5.10
N SER A 43 -4.26 -6.75 -5.45
CA SER A 43 -3.41 -5.74 -6.07
C SER A 43 -3.92 -5.36 -7.47
N GLU A 44 -4.61 -4.21 -7.59
CA GLU A 44 -5.11 -3.70 -8.87
C GLU A 44 -4.06 -2.87 -9.64
N TRP A 45 -2.99 -2.42 -8.98
CA TRP A 45 -1.96 -1.58 -9.57
C TRP A 45 -0.64 -2.34 -9.77
N GLN A 46 -0.15 -2.35 -11.02
CA GLN A 46 1.09 -3.03 -11.43
C GLN A 46 2.29 -2.07 -11.53
N ASP A 47 2.31 -0.98 -10.76
CA ASP A 47 3.44 -0.05 -10.73
C ASP A 47 4.42 -0.44 -9.62
N SER A 48 5.71 -0.51 -9.94
CA SER A 48 6.76 -0.92 -9.00
C SER A 48 6.98 0.07 -7.83
N ARG A 49 6.45 1.29 -7.94
CA ARG A 49 6.52 2.33 -6.89
C ARG A 49 5.36 2.27 -5.90
N ILE A 50 4.38 1.39 -6.14
CA ILE A 50 3.19 1.22 -5.32
C ILE A 50 3.34 -0.01 -4.43
N TRP A 51 3.32 0.20 -3.12
CA TRP A 51 3.36 -0.84 -2.12
C TRP A 51 2.00 -0.97 -1.45
N GLN A 52 1.56 -2.20 -1.23
CA GLN A 52 0.32 -2.51 -0.52
C GLN A 52 0.65 -3.27 0.75
N ARG A 53 0.16 -2.77 1.89
CA ARG A 53 0.40 -3.35 3.22
C ARG A 53 -0.90 -3.38 4.00
N VAL A 54 -1.44 -4.56 4.24
CA VAL A 54 -2.71 -4.73 4.96
C VAL A 54 -2.55 -4.25 6.41
N SER A 55 -3.40 -3.33 6.83
CA SER A 55 -3.38 -2.64 8.13
C SER A 55 -3.40 -3.59 9.33
N GLY A 56 -3.94 -4.81 9.17
CA GLY A 56 -3.96 -5.84 10.22
C GLY A 56 -2.59 -6.34 10.68
N ALA A 57 -1.54 -6.16 9.86
CA ALA A 57 -0.15 -6.48 10.22
C ALA A 57 0.74 -5.22 10.29
N VAL A 58 0.17 -4.03 10.07
CA VAL A 58 0.88 -2.74 10.19
C VAL A 58 0.59 -2.16 11.58
N PHE A 59 0.78 -2.98 12.62
CA PHE A 59 1.05 -2.44 13.95
C PHE A 59 2.48 -1.88 13.97
N LEU A 60 2.76 -0.82 13.20
CA LEU A 60 4.00 -0.02 13.26
C LEU A 60 5.34 -0.81 13.34
N SER A 61 5.36 -2.10 12.96
CA SER A 61 6.41 -3.07 13.30
C SER A 61 7.62 -2.99 12.36
N ARG A 62 7.58 -2.09 11.38
CA ARG A 62 8.75 -1.66 10.60
C ARG A 62 9.28 -0.28 10.96
N LEU A 63 8.60 0.46 11.84
CA LEU A 63 9.23 1.57 12.58
C LEU A 63 9.81 1.07 13.93
N PHE A 64 9.31 -0.04 14.45
CA PHE A 64 9.84 -0.80 15.59
C PHE A 64 10.07 -2.25 15.14
N GLY A 65 11.29 -2.59 14.71
CA GLY A 65 11.61 -3.86 14.03
C GLY A 65 10.93 -5.11 14.57
N GLY A 66 10.40 -5.92 13.65
CA GLY A 66 9.90 -7.27 13.89
C GLY A 66 9.60 -7.99 12.58
N ASP A 67 10.47 -8.92 12.21
CA ASP A 67 10.28 -9.95 11.20
C ASP A 67 9.10 -10.87 11.57
N GLU A 68 8.07 -10.96 10.72
CA GLU A 68 7.42 -12.23 10.36
C GLU A 68 6.43 -12.01 9.19
N TYR A 69 6.67 -12.70 8.07
CA TYR A 69 5.73 -12.77 6.96
C TYR A 69 5.76 -14.21 6.44
N VAL A 70 4.82 -15.07 6.84
CA VAL A 70 4.58 -16.33 6.11
C VAL A 70 3.09 -16.63 6.03
N GLN A 71 2.53 -16.30 4.87
CA GLN A 71 1.60 -17.11 4.08
C GLN A 71 0.32 -17.64 4.77
N GLN A 72 -0.81 -16.96 4.50
CA GLN A 72 -2.08 -17.67 4.29
C GLN A 72 -2.01 -18.39 2.94
N THR A 73 -1.23 -19.47 2.89
CA THR A 73 -1.37 -20.48 1.85
C THR A 73 -2.50 -21.40 2.28
N LEU A 74 -3.61 -21.26 1.54
CA LEU A 74 -4.55 -22.32 1.19
C LEU A 74 -4.18 -23.71 1.73
N CYS A 75 -4.86 -24.17 2.77
CA CYS A 75 -5.18 -25.59 2.96
C CYS A 75 -6.61 -25.70 3.47
N LEU A 76 -7.40 -26.44 2.68
CA LEU A 76 -8.69 -27.02 3.03
C LEU A 76 -8.57 -27.94 4.25
#